data_AF-A0A935I5Y4-F1
#
_entry.id   AF-A0A935I5Y4-F1
#
_cell.length_a   1.000
_cell.length_b   1.000
_cell.length_c   1.000
_cell.angle_alpha   90.00
_cell.angle_beta   90.00
_cell.angle_gamma   90.00
#
_symmetry.space_group_name_H-M   'P 1'
#
loop_
_entity.id
_entity.type
_entity.pdbx_description
1 polymer ?
#
loop_
_entity_poly.entity_id
_entity_poly.type
_entity_poly.pdbx_seq_one_letter_code
_entity_poly.pdbx_strand_id
1 'polypeptide(L)'
;MSELQKQYEEISKNTVTLNSVNSNSYSVFRKVSNRYEDNISKAEIYTGGRYFVALATQTEQRGPTAGKIWVIVAAAQADTGVAASGDSLLLYSSADNGQTFTLITSVEAATAVKINRDELDLEIIENTSGTKYLYVTAG
;
A
#
# COMPACT_ATOMS: atom_id res chain seq x y z
N MET A 1 40.26 20.92 -4.52
CA MET A 1 38.88 20.51 -4.21
C MET A 1 38.79 20.37 -2.70
N SER A 2 38.00 21.22 -2.03
CA SER A 2 37.87 21.18 -0.57
C SER A 2 36.95 20.02 -0.15
N GLU A 3 37.15 19.48 1.05
CA GLU A 3 36.26 18.44 1.63
C GLU A 3 34.79 18.86 1.66
N LEU A 4 34.54 20.16 1.81
CA LEU A 4 33.20 20.75 1.75
C LEU A 4 32.53 20.57 0.38
N GLN A 5 33.28 20.70 -0.73
CA GLN A 5 32.70 20.48 -2.07
C GLN A 5 32.33 19.01 -2.31
N LYS A 6 33.10 18.06 -1.76
CA LYS A 6 32.74 16.63 -1.83
C LYS A 6 31.50 16.31 -0.99
N GLN A 7 31.37 16.90 0.19
CA GLN A 7 30.17 16.73 1.02
C GLN A 7 28.91 17.30 0.36
N TYR A 8 29.02 18.44 -0.33
CA TYR A 8 27.89 19.01 -1.07
C TYR A 8 27.45 18.15 -2.27
N GLU A 9 28.39 17.51 -2.97
CA GLU A 9 28.08 16.59 -4.07
C GLU A 9 27.51 15.24 -3.60
N GLU A 10 27.86 14.76 -2.40
CA GLU A 10 27.22 13.58 -1.79
C GLU A 10 25.79 13.89 -1.30
N ILE A 11 25.56 15.07 -0.73
CA ILE A 11 24.23 15.48 -0.26
C ILE A 11 23.26 15.69 -1.44
N SER A 12 23.72 16.16 -2.60
CA SER A 12 22.84 16.40 -3.76
C SER A 12 22.46 15.13 -4.54
N LYS A 13 23.16 14.00 -4.29
CA LYS A 13 22.85 12.68 -4.90
C LYS A 13 21.86 11.85 -4.08
N ASN A 14 21.61 12.22 -2.83
CA ASN A 14 20.55 11.62 -2.03
C ASN A 14 19.25 12.39 -2.27
N THR A 15 18.54 11.97 -3.32
CA THR A 15 17.19 12.41 -3.63
C THR A 15 16.32 12.36 -2.36
N VAL A 16 15.87 13.53 -1.93
CA VAL A 16 14.92 13.71 -0.84
C VAL A 16 13.58 13.12 -1.27
N THR A 17 13.10 12.08 -0.59
CA THR A 17 11.67 11.77 -0.57
C THR A 17 11.07 12.32 0.72
N LEU A 18 10.68 13.59 0.67
CA LEU A 18 9.74 14.17 1.62
C LEU A 18 8.49 14.56 0.83
N ASN A 19 7.57 13.61 0.69
CA ASN A 19 6.19 13.92 0.37
C ASN A 19 5.35 13.78 1.64
N SER A 20 5.52 14.73 2.56
CA SER A 20 4.50 15.08 3.55
C SER A 20 3.99 16.45 3.19
N VAL A 21 3.14 16.50 2.16
CA VAL A 21 2.35 17.70 1.88
C VAL A 21 1.16 17.66 2.83
N ASN A 22 1.23 18.49 3.88
CA ASN A 22 0.12 18.99 4.68
C ASN A 22 -1.07 18.03 4.88
N SER A 23 -1.01 17.22 5.93
CA SER A 23 -2.23 16.84 6.64
C SER A 23 -1.94 16.87 8.14
N ASN A 24 -2.76 17.59 8.90
CA ASN A 24 -2.78 17.63 10.37
C ASN A 24 -3.24 16.28 10.97
N SER A 25 -2.87 15.17 10.34
CA SER A 25 -3.16 13.82 10.79
C SER A 25 -2.00 13.40 11.68
N TYR A 26 -2.17 13.56 12.99
CA TYR A 26 -1.35 12.83 13.96
C TYR A 26 -1.39 11.36 13.56
N SER A 27 -0.31 10.82 12.98
CA SER A 27 -0.21 9.38 12.84
C SER A 27 -0.12 8.83 14.27
N VAL A 28 -1.17 8.14 14.72
CA VAL A 28 -1.16 7.36 15.97
C VAL A 28 -0.02 6.33 16.01
N PHE A 29 0.59 6.07 14.85
CA PHE A 29 1.78 5.26 14.68
C PHE A 29 3.05 6.12 14.80
N ARG A 30 3.92 5.76 15.75
CA ARG A 30 5.28 6.30 15.85
C ARG A 30 6.23 5.38 15.09
N LYS A 31 6.91 5.91 14.07
CA LYS A 31 7.97 5.18 13.36
C LYS A 31 9.06 4.78 14.37
N VAL A 32 9.32 3.49 14.49
CA VAL A 32 10.46 2.96 15.25
C VAL A 32 11.53 2.59 14.24
N SER A 33 12.76 3.04 14.46
CA SER A 33 13.91 2.65 13.65
C SER A 33 14.06 1.13 13.65
N ASN A 34 14.51 0.56 12.52
CA ASN A 34 14.83 -0.85 12.46
C ASN A 34 15.83 -1.19 13.58
N ARG A 35 15.52 -2.23 14.35
CA ARG A 35 16.31 -2.62 15.53
C ARG A 35 17.50 -3.52 15.17
N TYR A 36 17.52 -4.03 13.94
CA TYR A 36 18.55 -4.93 13.41
C TYR A 36 18.75 -4.63 11.91
N GLU A 37 19.98 -4.84 11.44
CA GLU A 37 20.29 -4.88 10.02
C GLU A 37 19.95 -6.28 9.49
N ASP A 38 19.02 -6.35 8.55
CA ASP A 38 18.66 -7.54 7.81
C ASP A 38 18.49 -7.13 6.33
N ASN A 39 18.57 -8.08 5.40
CA ASN A 39 18.34 -7.83 3.97
C ASN A 39 16.83 -7.75 3.65
N ILE A 40 16.08 -6.98 4.45
CA ILE A 40 14.63 -6.82 4.36
C ILE A 40 14.32 -5.32 4.25
N SER A 41 13.69 -4.93 3.15
CA SER A 41 13.08 -3.60 3.01
C SER A 41 11.64 -3.63 3.51
N LYS A 42 11.18 -2.51 4.06
CA LYS A 42 9.86 -2.35 4.68
C LYS A 42 9.11 -1.17 4.06
N ALA A 43 7.89 -1.43 3.62
CA ALA A 43 6.88 -0.41 3.38
C ALA A 43 5.74 -0.56 4.39
N GLU A 44 5.19 0.57 4.85
CA GLU A 44 4.13 0.61 5.86
C GLU A 44 2.95 1.41 5.29
N ILE A 45 1.77 0.81 5.28
CA ILE A 45 0.50 1.49 4.95
C ILE A 45 -0.24 1.67 6.27
N TYR A 46 -0.68 2.89 6.53
CA TYR A 46 -1.45 3.23 7.72
C TYR A 46 -2.82 3.77 7.33
N THR A 47 -3.80 3.55 8.18
CA THR A 47 -5.13 4.14 8.06
C THR A 47 -5.45 4.95 9.31
N GLY A 48 -6.13 6.10 9.13
CA GLY A 48 -6.59 6.95 10.20
C GLY A 48 -8.08 6.73 10.45
N GLY A 49 -8.45 6.26 11.65
CA GLY A 49 -9.85 6.06 12.04
C GLY A 49 -10.52 4.78 11.54
N ARG A 50 -9.82 3.96 10.75
CA ARG A 50 -10.23 2.60 10.36
C ARG A 50 -9.17 1.59 10.82
N TYR A 51 -9.43 0.31 10.65
CA TYR A 51 -8.46 -0.76 10.89
C TYR A 51 -8.46 -1.74 9.73
N PHE A 52 -7.29 -2.32 9.39
CA PHE A 52 -7.22 -3.32 8.33
C PHE A 52 -7.67 -4.69 8.86
N VAL A 53 -8.60 -5.33 8.16
CA VAL A 53 -9.16 -6.64 8.54
C VAL A 53 -8.67 -7.77 7.66
N ALA A 54 -8.43 -7.50 6.38
CA ALA A 54 -7.96 -8.48 5.40
C ALA A 54 -6.97 -7.84 4.44
N LEU A 55 -6.09 -8.67 3.86
CA LEU A 55 -5.17 -8.26 2.80
C LEU A 55 -4.99 -9.41 1.80
N ALA A 56 -4.82 -9.07 0.52
CA ALA A 56 -4.38 -10.00 -0.50
C ALA A 56 -3.37 -9.31 -1.42
N THR A 57 -2.44 -10.08 -2.00
CA THR A 57 -1.36 -9.53 -2.83
C THR A 57 -1.06 -10.43 -4.02
N GLN A 58 -0.68 -9.80 -5.12
CA GLN A 58 -0.27 -10.46 -6.35
C GLN A 58 0.91 -9.71 -6.96
N THR A 59 1.81 -10.45 -7.60
CA THR A 59 2.96 -9.87 -8.29
C THR A 59 2.90 -10.24 -9.76
N GLU A 60 3.06 -9.25 -10.63
CA GLU A 60 3.16 -9.46 -12.07
C GLU A 60 4.38 -10.34 -12.40
N GLN A 61 4.16 -11.43 -13.12
CA GLN A 61 5.20 -12.39 -13.49
C GLN A 61 5.74 -12.16 -14.91
N ARG A 62 5.05 -11.38 -15.75
CA ARG A 62 5.36 -11.29 -17.20
C ARG A 62 5.39 -9.86 -17.73
N GLY A 63 6.00 -9.67 -18.89
CA GLY A 63 6.00 -8.40 -19.62
C GLY A 63 6.89 -7.31 -19.00
N PRO A 64 6.83 -6.07 -19.52
CA PRO A 64 7.75 -4.99 -19.15
C PRO A 64 7.66 -4.54 -17.69
N THR A 65 6.55 -4.84 -17.02
CA THR A 65 6.25 -4.48 -15.63
C THR A 65 6.32 -5.67 -14.68
N ALA A 66 6.91 -6.80 -15.09
CA ALA A 66 7.17 -7.93 -14.22
C ALA A 66 7.90 -7.48 -12.94
N GLY A 67 7.44 -7.96 -11.78
CA GLY A 67 7.88 -7.51 -10.45
C GLY A 67 7.03 -6.40 -9.85
N LYS A 68 6.10 -5.79 -10.62
CA LYS A 68 5.10 -4.87 -10.04
C LYS A 68 4.19 -5.64 -9.07
N ILE A 69 4.02 -5.10 -7.87
CA ILE A 69 3.25 -5.70 -6.79
C ILE A 69 1.91 -4.99 -6.67
N TRP A 70 0.84 -5.75 -6.53
CA TRP A 70 -0.51 -5.30 -6.25
C TRP A 70 -0.91 -5.76 -4.85
N VAL A 71 -1.53 -4.86 -4.08
CA VAL A 71 -2.01 -5.15 -2.73
C VAL A 71 -3.42 -4.59 -2.60
N ILE A 72 -4.37 -5.43 -2.25
CA ILE A 72 -5.71 -5.00 -1.83
C ILE A 72 -5.81 -5.17 -0.31
N VAL A 73 -6.35 -4.16 0.37
CA VAL A 73 -6.66 -4.23 1.80
C VAL A 73 -8.12 -3.89 2.05
N ALA A 74 -8.75 -4.62 2.97
CA ALA A 74 -10.05 -4.26 3.52
C ALA A 74 -9.84 -3.40 4.76
N ALA A 75 -10.33 -2.15 4.72
CA ALA A 75 -10.31 -1.19 5.81
C ALA A 75 -11.71 -1.12 6.45
N ALA A 76 -11.82 -1.69 7.65
CA ALA A 76 -13.06 -1.79 8.39
C ALA A 76 -13.36 -0.55 9.22
N GLN A 77 -14.67 -0.30 9.37
CA GLN A 77 -15.22 0.71 10.26
C GLN A 77 -15.57 0.08 11.61
N ALA A 78 -15.36 0.82 12.70
CA ALA A 78 -15.60 0.33 14.06
C ALA A 78 -17.09 0.36 14.47
N ASP A 79 -17.95 0.98 13.67
CA ASP A 79 -19.37 1.10 13.96
C ASP A 79 -20.14 -0.20 13.66
N THR A 80 -21.19 -0.45 14.46
CA THR A 80 -21.99 -1.68 14.42
C THR A 80 -23.49 -1.37 14.36
N GLY A 81 -24.26 -2.24 13.71
CA GLY A 81 -25.72 -2.14 13.62
C GLY A 81 -26.23 -1.88 12.19
N VAL A 82 -27.55 -1.73 12.06
CA VAL A 82 -28.23 -1.63 10.75
C VAL A 82 -27.91 -0.35 9.96
N ALA A 83 -27.38 0.66 10.63
CA ALA A 83 -26.95 1.93 10.03
C ALA A 83 -25.42 2.11 10.07
N ALA A 84 -24.67 1.05 10.35
CA ALA A 84 -23.21 1.10 10.34
C ALA A 84 -22.69 1.39 8.93
N SER A 85 -21.62 2.16 8.85
CA SER A 85 -20.91 2.46 7.62
C SER A 85 -20.37 1.18 7.00
N GLY A 86 -20.34 1.12 5.66
CA GLY A 86 -19.72 0.00 4.97
C GLY A 86 -18.21 0.01 5.15
N ASP A 87 -17.61 -1.17 5.10
CA ASP A 87 -16.15 -1.27 5.02
C ASP A 87 -15.65 -0.83 3.64
N SER A 88 -14.35 -0.61 3.48
CA SER A 88 -13.78 -0.21 2.18
C SER A 88 -12.68 -1.14 1.71
N LEU A 89 -12.61 -1.33 0.41
CA LEU A 89 -11.51 -1.99 -0.30
C LEU A 89 -10.58 -0.93 -0.87
N LEU A 90 -9.29 -1.02 -0.59
CA LEU A 90 -8.27 -0.08 -1.04
C LEU A 90 -7.20 -0.82 -1.84
N LEU A 91 -7.09 -0.52 -3.14
CA LEU A 91 -6.12 -1.15 -4.04
C LEU A 91 -4.88 -0.28 -4.18
N TYR A 92 -3.73 -0.84 -3.85
CA TYR A 92 -2.42 -0.23 -3.98
C TYR A 92 -1.57 -0.97 -5.02
N SER A 93 -0.59 -0.26 -5.58
CA SER A 93 0.47 -0.90 -6.35
C SER A 93 1.86 -0.33 -6.05
N SER A 94 2.88 -1.15 -6.21
CA SER A 94 4.29 -0.78 -6.12
C SER A 94 5.00 -1.15 -7.41
N ALA A 95 5.67 -0.17 -8.03
CA ALA A 95 6.49 -0.34 -9.22
C ALA A 95 7.99 -0.39 -8.91
N ASP A 96 8.37 -0.33 -7.62
CA ASP A 96 9.74 -0.18 -7.13
C ASP A 96 10.16 -1.32 -6.19
N ASN A 97 9.67 -2.53 -6.48
CA ASN A 97 9.93 -3.76 -5.73
C ASN A 97 9.48 -3.71 -4.26
N GLY A 98 8.34 -3.06 -4.00
CA GLY A 98 7.71 -3.03 -2.67
C GLY A 98 8.24 -1.94 -1.74
N GLN A 99 9.02 -0.99 -2.23
CA GLN A 99 9.54 0.11 -1.40
C GLN A 99 8.48 1.19 -1.16
N THR A 100 7.68 1.51 -2.17
CA THR A 100 6.56 2.46 -2.04
C THR A 100 5.29 1.90 -2.66
N PHE A 101 4.16 2.20 -2.02
CA PHE A 101 2.82 1.80 -2.47
C PHE A 101 1.99 3.04 -2.75
N THR A 102 1.43 3.10 -3.96
CA THR A 102 0.51 4.17 -4.38
C THR A 102 -0.91 3.64 -4.38
N LEU A 103 -1.84 4.38 -3.76
CA LEU A 103 -3.28 4.07 -3.85
C LEU A 103 -3.76 4.28 -5.28
N ILE A 104 -4.33 3.24 -5.88
CA ILE A 104 -4.84 3.23 -7.26
C ILE A 104 -6.35 3.49 -7.28
N THR A 105 -7.10 2.82 -6.42
CA THR A 105 -8.55 3.01 -6.30
C THR A 105 -9.05 2.59 -4.92
N SER A 106 -10.23 3.08 -4.57
CA SER A 106 -10.96 2.72 -3.36
C SER A 106 -12.42 2.47 -3.68
N VAL A 107 -13.01 1.44 -3.09
CA VAL A 107 -14.44 1.14 -3.16
C VAL A 107 -14.98 1.04 -1.75
N GLU A 108 -16.10 1.70 -1.49
CA GLU A 108 -16.84 1.59 -0.23
C GLU A 108 -18.01 0.61 -0.42
N ALA A 109 -18.14 -0.34 0.50
CA ALA A 109 -19.27 -1.25 0.52
C ALA A 109 -20.54 -0.49 0.95
N ALA A 110 -21.70 -1.07 0.65
CA ALA A 110 -22.97 -0.52 1.12
C ALA A 110 -23.06 -0.51 2.66
N THR A 111 -23.98 0.29 3.20
CA THR A 111 -24.28 0.34 4.64
C THR A 111 -24.49 -1.07 5.21
N ALA A 112 -23.91 -1.31 6.40
CA ALA A 112 -23.91 -2.56 7.14
C ALA A 112 -23.19 -3.75 6.47
N VAL A 113 -22.60 -3.58 5.28
CA VAL A 113 -21.74 -4.60 4.67
C VAL A 113 -20.35 -4.52 5.29
N LYS A 114 -19.94 -5.62 5.91
CA LYS A 114 -18.63 -5.80 6.56
C LYS A 114 -17.86 -6.91 5.87
N ILE A 115 -16.54 -6.80 5.82
CA ILE A 115 -15.66 -7.79 5.20
C ILE A 115 -14.93 -8.54 6.32
N ASN A 116 -15.00 -9.87 6.33
CA ASN A 116 -14.25 -10.65 7.30
C ASN A 116 -12.80 -10.87 6.86
N ARG A 117 -11.97 -11.30 7.80
CA ARG A 117 -10.52 -11.45 7.63
C ARG A 117 -10.11 -12.39 6.50
N ASP A 118 -10.88 -13.45 6.27
CA ASP A 118 -10.52 -14.55 5.37
C ASP A 118 -11.30 -14.52 4.06
N GLU A 119 -11.98 -13.40 3.79
CA GLU A 119 -12.92 -13.25 2.68
C GLU A 119 -12.36 -12.43 1.52
N LEU A 120 -11.10 -12.01 1.58
CA LEU A 120 -10.44 -11.20 0.56
C LEU A 120 -9.47 -12.04 -0.25
N ASP A 121 -9.63 -12.04 -1.56
CA ASP A 121 -8.69 -12.66 -2.49
C ASP A 121 -8.39 -11.76 -3.69
N LEU A 122 -7.22 -11.97 -4.27
CA LEU A 122 -6.70 -11.20 -5.40
C LEU A 122 -6.03 -12.15 -6.37
N GLU A 123 -6.46 -12.12 -7.62
CA GLU A 123 -5.88 -12.94 -8.69
C GLU A 123 -5.46 -12.06 -9.87
N ILE A 124 -4.33 -12.39 -10.49
CA ILE A 124 -3.86 -11.71 -11.70
C ILE A 124 -3.78 -12.67 -12.89
N ILE A 125 -4.47 -12.33 -13.97
CA ILE A 125 -4.39 -13.05 -15.24
C ILE A 125 -3.54 -12.24 -16.21
N GLU A 126 -2.38 -12.79 -16.58
CA GLU A 126 -1.43 -12.14 -17.48
C GLU A 126 -1.50 -12.77 -18.87
N ASN A 127 -2.27 -12.16 -19.77
CA ASN A 127 -2.35 -12.59 -21.17
C ASN A 127 -1.05 -12.27 -21.91
N THR A 128 -0.65 -13.14 -22.84
CA THR A 128 0.48 -12.92 -23.75
C THR A 128 0.24 -11.78 -24.74
N SER A 129 -1.00 -11.35 -24.95
CA SER A 129 -1.37 -10.22 -25.83
C SER A 129 -1.10 -8.83 -25.23
N GLY A 130 -0.61 -8.76 -23.99
CA GLY A 130 -0.16 -7.53 -23.34
C GLY A 130 -1.13 -6.95 -22.32
N THR A 131 -2.43 -7.21 -22.45
CA THR A 131 -3.41 -6.82 -21.41
C THR A 131 -3.37 -7.79 -20.24
N LYS A 132 -3.39 -7.23 -19.03
CA LYS A 132 -3.46 -7.98 -17.77
C LYS A 132 -4.76 -7.64 -17.05
N TYR A 133 -5.27 -8.58 -16.28
CA TYR A 133 -6.54 -8.44 -15.58
C TYR A 133 -6.34 -8.78 -14.11
N LEU A 134 -6.80 -7.88 -13.25
CA LEU A 134 -6.78 -8.06 -11.80
C LEU A 134 -8.21 -8.36 -11.33
N TYR A 135 -8.40 -9.49 -10.68
CA TYR A 135 -9.67 -9.91 -10.12
C TYR A 135 -9.60 -9.78 -8.61
N VAL A 136 -10.50 -8.98 -8.05
CA VAL A 136 -10.67 -8.80 -6.61
C VAL A 136 -11.97 -9.48 -6.21
N THR A 137 -11.92 -10.37 -5.25
CA THR A 137 -13.10 -10.99 -4.64
C THR A 137 -13.12 -10.68 -3.15
N ALA A 138 -14.29 -10.27 -2.67
CA ALA A 138 -14.55 -9.95 -1.28
C ALA A 138 -15.98 -10.35 -0.95
N GLY A 139 -16.23 -11.09 0.15
CA GLY A 139 -17.59 -11.36 0.61
C GLY A 139 -17.72 -12.46 1.64
#